data_AF-A0A9P6S5T4-F1
#
_entry.id   AF-A0A9P6S5T4-F1
#
_cell.length_a   1.000
_cell.length_b   1.000
_cell.length_c   1.000
_cell.angle_alpha   90.00
_cell.angle_beta   90.00
_cell.angle_gamma   90.00
#
_symmetry.space_group_name_H-M   'P 1'
#
loop_
_entity.id
_entity.type
_entity.pdbx_description
1 polymer ?
#
loop_
_entity_poly.entity_id
_entity_poly.type
_entity_poly.pdbx_seq_one_letter_code
_entity_poly.pdbx_strand_id
1 'polypeptide(L)'
;MEQQMKVKQRTSKTRTGGDQQADNNVSTTASKGSISRHSTNKTSTKKATSTLASVLQGLALSVLFVFLASYLITDSWFWGYKGKYINRRHWFPPKEIVFTPRELAKYDGSDPTKNIYLAIRGEVFDVTAGRPYYSKGGGYGFFSGKDASRAYTTGCFQTHLTHDLRGLTPAQVADIDGWANFYRNHQKYFRVGTVILDPIDPNSPIPEDCHKPVSPKPSS
;
A
#
# COMPACT_ATOMS: atom_id res chain seq x y z
N MET A 1 21.27 13.14 37.79
CA MET A 1 22.61 12.61 37.46
C MET A 1 22.51 12.07 36.04
N GLU A 2 22.89 12.87 35.04
CA GLU A 2 24.27 12.90 34.48
C GLU A 2 24.55 11.62 33.68
N GLN A 3 25.09 11.59 32.46
CA GLN A 3 25.78 12.51 31.56
C GLN A 3 25.86 11.73 30.22
N GLN A 4 25.45 12.26 29.06
CA GLN A 4 26.31 12.86 28.02
C GLN A 4 27.77 12.39 27.98
N MET A 5 28.26 11.87 26.85
CA MET A 5 29.63 12.16 26.38
C MET A 5 29.76 12.11 24.85
N LYS A 6 30.07 13.29 24.28
CA LYS A 6 30.72 13.56 23.00
C LYS A 6 32.24 13.55 23.19
N VAL A 7 33.02 13.01 22.26
CA VAL A 7 34.42 13.38 21.95
C VAL A 7 34.65 12.97 20.46
N LYS A 8 34.93 13.81 19.44
CA LYS A 8 35.86 14.94 19.17
C LYS A 8 37.24 14.49 18.69
N GLN A 9 37.62 14.87 17.46
CA GLN A 9 38.97 15.29 17.01
C GLN A 9 38.84 15.77 15.54
N ARG A 10 39.01 17.06 15.15
CA ARG A 10 40.18 17.99 15.10
C ARG A 10 41.27 17.58 14.12
N THR A 11 41.53 18.46 13.13
CA THR A 11 42.81 19.08 12.64
C THR A 11 42.54 19.68 11.24
N SER A 12 43.07 20.78 10.70
CA SER A 12 44.08 21.82 11.03
C SER A 12 44.04 22.81 9.83
N LYS A 13 43.77 24.11 10.00
CA LYS A 13 44.69 25.28 10.01
C LYS A 13 45.74 25.35 8.86
N THR A 14 45.62 26.34 7.97
CA THR A 14 46.75 27.14 7.40
C THR A 14 46.27 28.54 6.97
N ARG A 15 47.16 29.54 7.05
CA ARG A 15 46.97 31.00 7.04
C ARG A 15 48.06 31.62 6.16
N THR A 16 47.74 32.60 5.31
CA THR A 16 48.63 33.56 4.58
C THR A 16 47.71 34.51 3.79
N GLY A 17 47.81 35.84 3.68
CA GLY A 17 48.80 36.86 4.08
C GLY A 17 49.12 37.81 2.90
N GLY A 18 48.76 39.11 3.01
CA GLY A 18 49.24 40.29 2.23
C GLY A 18 48.73 40.44 0.77
N ASP A 19 48.64 41.62 0.12
CA ASP A 19 48.84 43.06 0.43
C ASP A 19 48.39 43.89 -0.80
N GLN A 20 48.08 45.19 -0.60
CA GLN A 20 48.26 46.34 -1.54
C GLN A 20 47.40 46.42 -2.85
N GLN A 21 46.96 47.55 -3.41
CA GLN A 21 47.12 49.00 -3.15
C GLN A 21 46.27 49.82 -4.16
N ALA A 22 46.02 51.08 -3.77
CA ALA A 22 45.88 52.31 -4.57
C ALA A 22 44.49 52.81 -5.01
N ASP A 23 44.12 53.90 -4.35
CA ASP A 23 43.24 55.00 -4.75
C ASP A 23 43.78 55.80 -5.94
N ASN A 24 42.91 56.59 -6.60
CA ASN A 24 43.13 57.96 -7.12
C ASN A 24 41.88 58.40 -7.92
N ASN A 25 41.04 59.30 -7.38
CA ASN A 25 41.05 60.77 -7.56
C ASN A 25 40.16 61.25 -8.75
N VAL A 26 39.08 62.03 -8.47
CA VAL A 26 38.97 63.52 -8.62
C VAL A 26 38.75 63.92 -10.09
N SER A 27 37.87 64.82 -10.55
CA SER A 27 36.80 65.68 -10.00
C SER A 27 36.17 66.43 -11.21
N THR A 28 34.95 66.96 -11.06
CA THR A 28 34.39 68.17 -11.75
C THR A 28 34.25 68.14 -13.30
N THR A 29 33.29 68.75 -14.00
CA THR A 29 32.42 69.92 -13.82
C THR A 29 31.33 69.90 -14.92
N ALA A 30 30.23 70.60 -14.68
CA ALA A 30 29.08 70.84 -15.55
C ALA A 30 29.40 71.55 -16.89
N SER A 31 28.55 71.36 -17.92
CA SER A 31 27.92 72.46 -18.68
C SER A 31 26.87 71.96 -19.69
N LYS A 32 25.94 72.87 -19.99
CA LYS A 32 24.73 72.81 -20.83
C LYS A 32 24.99 72.56 -22.31
N GLY A 33 23.98 72.06 -23.03
CA GLY A 33 23.89 72.17 -24.49
C GLY A 33 22.69 71.41 -25.06
N SER A 34 21.96 72.03 -25.98
CA SER A 34 20.60 71.72 -26.41
C SER A 34 20.50 70.99 -27.76
N ILE A 35 19.26 70.62 -28.12
CA ILE A 35 18.70 70.41 -29.48
C ILE A 35 18.66 68.97 -30.02
N SER A 36 17.44 68.43 -29.99
CA SER A 36 16.66 67.73 -31.04
C SER A 36 17.39 66.85 -32.06
N ARG A 37 16.93 65.59 -32.17
CA ARG A 37 16.40 65.02 -33.42
C ARG A 37 15.60 63.74 -33.18
N HIS A 38 14.50 63.64 -33.94
CA HIS A 38 13.61 62.50 -34.14
C HIS A 38 14.34 61.15 -34.28
N SER A 39 13.69 60.05 -33.88
CA SER A 39 13.19 59.03 -34.83
C SER A 39 12.66 57.77 -34.13
N THR A 40 11.46 57.38 -34.59
CA THR A 40 10.92 56.02 -34.73
C THR A 40 10.60 55.14 -33.50
N ASN A 41 9.30 55.07 -33.25
CA ASN A 41 8.50 53.88 -32.92
C ASN A 41 9.25 52.56 -32.81
N LYS A 42 9.16 51.94 -31.62
CA LYS A 42 9.37 50.50 -31.44
C LYS A 42 8.15 49.87 -30.77
N THR A 43 7.08 49.73 -31.54
CA THR A 43 6.10 48.66 -31.33
C THR A 43 6.72 47.37 -31.87
N SER A 44 7.19 46.49 -30.97
CA SER A 44 7.55 45.11 -31.34
C SER A 44 7.42 44.19 -30.12
N THR A 45 6.22 43.61 -30.00
CA THR A 45 6.01 42.17 -29.77
C THR A 45 6.81 41.49 -28.65
N LYS A 46 6.48 41.80 -27.39
CA LYS A 46 6.67 40.84 -26.27
C LYS A 46 5.35 40.60 -25.52
N LYS A 47 4.32 40.13 -26.21
CA LYS A 47 3.04 39.68 -25.62
C LYS A 47 2.39 38.61 -26.49
N ALA A 48 3.01 37.45 -26.61
CA ALA A 48 2.35 36.26 -27.17
C ALA A 48 2.82 34.97 -26.49
N THR A 49 4.04 34.97 -25.93
CA THR A 49 4.55 33.89 -25.07
C THR A 49 4.14 34.04 -23.60
N SER A 50 3.65 35.21 -23.18
CA SER A 50 3.37 35.50 -21.76
C SER A 50 1.99 35.05 -21.30
N THR A 51 0.99 34.94 -22.17
CA THR A 51 -0.36 34.50 -21.79
C THR A 51 -0.38 32.98 -21.56
N LEU A 52 0.18 32.19 -22.47
CA LEU A 52 0.31 30.75 -22.30
C LEU A 52 1.20 30.39 -21.10
N ALA A 53 2.35 31.06 -20.95
CA ALA A 53 3.23 30.84 -19.80
C ALA A 53 2.54 31.20 -18.47
N SER A 54 1.75 32.28 -18.42
CA SER A 54 1.01 32.66 -17.21
C SER A 54 -0.14 31.70 -16.90
N VAL A 55 -0.82 31.18 -17.92
CA VAL A 55 -1.85 30.16 -17.74
C VAL A 55 -1.23 28.85 -17.26
N LEU A 56 -0.10 28.41 -17.82
CA LEU A 56 0.63 27.23 -17.38
C LEU A 56 1.16 27.38 -15.94
N GLN A 57 1.70 28.56 -15.60
CA GLN A 57 2.15 28.88 -14.25
C GLN A 57 0.98 28.90 -13.25
N GLY A 58 -0.16 29.49 -13.63
CA GLY A 58 -1.37 29.51 -12.82
C GLY A 58 -1.96 28.12 -12.59
N LEU A 59 -1.94 27.26 -13.62
CA LEU A 59 -2.31 25.85 -13.49
C LEU A 59 -1.35 25.09 -12.58
N ALA A 60 -0.04 25.31 -12.70
CA ALA A 60 0.95 24.71 -11.81
C ALA A 60 0.77 25.14 -10.34
N LEU A 61 0.48 26.43 -10.08
CA LEU A 61 0.19 26.94 -8.75
C LEU A 61 -1.16 26.46 -8.21
N SER A 62 -2.18 26.32 -9.06
CA SER A 62 -3.46 25.73 -8.70
C SER A 62 -3.31 24.27 -8.29
N VAL A 63 -2.56 23.50 -9.08
CA VAL A 63 -2.22 22.11 -8.76
C VAL A 63 -1.42 22.04 -7.45
N LEU A 64 -0.42 22.91 -7.26
CA LEU A 64 0.34 23.00 -6.01
C LEU A 64 -0.55 23.36 -4.82
N PHE A 65 -1.48 24.30 -4.98
CA PHE A 65 -2.41 24.71 -3.93
C PHE A 65 -3.38 23.58 -3.58
N VAL A 66 -3.87 22.83 -4.57
CA VAL A 66 -4.69 21.62 -4.34
C VAL A 66 -3.88 20.54 -3.61
N PHE A 67 -2.59 20.35 -3.95
CA PHE A 67 -1.70 19.45 -3.23
C PHE A 67 -1.41 19.92 -1.80
N LEU A 68 -1.25 21.23 -1.58
CA LEU A 68 -0.99 21.82 -0.26
C LEU A 68 -2.24 21.77 0.63
N ALA A 69 -3.41 22.04 0.06
CA ALA A 69 -4.70 21.88 0.72
C ALA A 69 -4.98 20.40 1.05
N SER A 70 -4.70 19.47 0.13
CA SER A 70 -4.76 18.03 0.39
C SER A 70 -3.81 17.61 1.51
N TYR A 71 -2.59 18.16 1.55
CA TYR A 71 -1.62 17.90 2.61
C TYR A 71 -2.11 18.43 3.96
N LEU A 72 -2.65 19.65 4.02
CA LEU A 72 -3.19 20.23 5.26
C LEU A 72 -4.44 19.52 5.79
N ILE A 73 -5.28 18.96 4.92
CA ILE A 73 -6.54 18.31 5.32
C ILE A 73 -6.33 16.82 5.61
N THR A 74 -5.52 16.13 4.81
CA THR A 74 -5.44 14.65 4.81
C THR A 74 -4.05 14.08 5.03
N ASP A 75 -3.03 14.91 5.32
CA ASP A 75 -1.60 14.50 5.46
C ASP A 75 -1.12 13.61 4.30
N SER A 76 -1.80 13.68 3.16
CA SER A 76 -1.57 12.79 2.03
C SER A 76 -1.62 13.57 0.73
N TRP A 77 -0.62 13.29 -0.09
CA TRP A 77 -0.39 13.98 -1.35
C TRP A 77 -1.50 13.68 -2.37
N PHE A 78 -2.15 12.51 -2.32
CA PHE A 78 -3.18 12.11 -3.30
C PHE A 78 -4.56 11.90 -2.68
N TRP A 79 -5.09 12.87 -1.92
CA TRP A 79 -6.46 12.80 -1.34
C TRP A 79 -6.75 11.50 -0.60
N GLY A 80 -5.76 10.94 0.09
CA GLY A 80 -5.89 9.65 0.76
C GLY A 80 -6.20 8.45 -0.15
N TYR A 81 -6.03 8.56 -1.48
CA TYR A 81 -6.25 7.45 -2.40
C TYR A 81 -5.31 6.30 -2.04
N LYS A 82 -5.89 5.19 -1.56
CA LYS A 82 -5.20 3.92 -1.30
C LYS A 82 -5.77 2.82 -2.20
N GLY A 83 -6.10 3.16 -3.45
CA GLY A 83 -6.73 2.24 -4.38
C GLY A 83 -5.81 1.10 -4.86
N LYS A 84 -6.42 0.11 -5.53
CA LYS A 84 -5.78 -1.06 -6.13
C LYS A 84 -4.57 -0.69 -7.02
N TYR A 85 -4.66 0.43 -7.72
CA TYR A 85 -3.65 0.94 -8.67
C TYR A 85 -2.52 1.74 -8.02
N ILE A 86 -2.14 1.44 -6.78
CA ILE A 86 -0.94 2.01 -6.15
C ILE A 86 -0.03 0.90 -5.65
N ASN A 87 -0.59 -0.29 -5.40
CA ASN A 87 0.18 -1.45 -4.99
C ASN A 87 0.95 -2.04 -6.17
N ARG A 88 2.29 -1.93 -6.12
CA ARG A 88 3.21 -2.50 -7.13
C ARG A 88 2.92 -3.97 -7.47
N ARG A 89 2.41 -4.74 -6.50
CA ARG A 89 2.02 -6.16 -6.63
C ARG A 89 0.94 -6.39 -7.69
N HIS A 90 0.13 -5.38 -8.02
CA HIS A 90 -0.92 -5.50 -9.03
C HIS A 90 -0.35 -5.47 -10.46
N TRP A 91 0.67 -4.66 -10.72
CA TRP A 91 1.30 -4.58 -12.05
C TRP A 91 2.28 -5.72 -12.33
N PHE A 92 2.89 -6.26 -11.27
CA PHE A 92 3.78 -7.41 -11.36
C PHE A 92 3.22 -8.53 -10.48
N PRO A 93 2.23 -9.30 -10.97
CA PRO A 93 1.68 -10.40 -10.21
C PRO A 93 2.80 -11.42 -9.91
N PRO A 94 2.93 -11.87 -8.65
CA PRO A 94 3.86 -12.94 -8.34
C PRO A 94 3.47 -14.20 -9.12
N LYS A 95 4.47 -15.04 -9.42
CA LYS A 95 4.23 -16.36 -10.01
C LYS A 95 3.26 -17.15 -9.13
N GLU A 96 2.23 -17.73 -9.74
CA GLU A 96 1.27 -18.57 -9.03
C GLU A 96 1.97 -19.81 -8.45
N ILE A 97 1.80 -20.02 -7.15
CA ILE A 97 2.37 -21.15 -6.42
C ILE A 97 1.26 -22.16 -6.15
N VAL A 98 1.54 -23.43 -6.45
CA VAL A 98 0.66 -24.53 -6.10
C VAL A 98 1.11 -25.06 -4.74
N PHE A 99 0.20 -25.09 -3.78
CA PHE A 99 0.44 -25.55 -2.42
C PHE A 99 -0.21 -26.91 -2.18
N THR A 100 0.42 -27.76 -1.38
CA THR A 100 -0.28 -28.88 -0.73
C THR A 100 -0.93 -28.41 0.57
N PRO A 101 -1.95 -29.10 1.11
CA PRO A 101 -2.58 -28.73 2.38
C PRO A 101 -1.57 -28.69 3.54
N ARG A 102 -0.58 -29.60 3.52
CA ARG A 102 0.50 -29.67 4.50
C ARG A 102 1.48 -28.50 4.40
N GLU A 103 1.75 -28.01 3.19
CA GLU A 103 2.58 -26.82 2.99
C GLU A 103 1.83 -25.55 3.38
N LEU A 104 0.55 -25.45 3.02
CA LEU A 104 -0.30 -24.32 3.39
C LEU A 104 -0.39 -24.19 4.93
N ALA A 105 -0.49 -25.31 5.65
CA ALA A 105 -0.52 -25.34 7.11
C ALA A 105 0.71 -24.71 7.80
N LYS A 106 1.85 -24.57 7.10
CA LYS A 106 3.04 -23.90 7.64
C LYS A 106 2.89 -22.37 7.73
N TYR A 107 1.85 -21.81 7.10
CA TYR A 107 1.55 -20.39 7.03
C TYR A 107 0.31 -20.04 7.88
N ASP A 108 0.17 -20.68 9.04
CA ASP A 108 -0.92 -20.49 10.01
C ASP A 108 -0.82 -19.18 10.82
N GLY A 109 0.24 -18.40 10.62
CA GLY A 109 0.49 -17.17 11.36
C GLY A 109 0.91 -17.37 12.82
N SER A 110 1.40 -18.56 13.18
CA SER A 110 2.09 -18.82 14.45
C SER A 110 3.49 -18.19 14.48
N ASP A 111 4.17 -18.18 13.33
CA ASP A 111 5.50 -17.63 13.16
C ASP A 111 5.42 -16.16 12.68
N PRO A 112 5.95 -15.19 13.44
CA PRO A 112 5.93 -13.78 13.04
C PRO A 112 6.80 -13.50 11.80
N THR A 113 7.77 -14.36 11.50
CA THR A 113 8.69 -14.18 10.36
C THR A 113 8.10 -14.66 9.03
N LYS A 114 7.09 -15.54 9.08
CA LYS A 114 6.44 -16.10 7.90
C LYS A 114 5.19 -15.32 7.52
N ASN A 115 4.87 -15.32 6.24
CA ASN A 115 3.60 -14.80 5.74
C ASN A 115 2.43 -15.64 6.25
N ILE A 116 1.23 -15.08 6.17
CA ILE A 116 -0.01 -15.74 6.57
C ILE A 116 -0.84 -15.95 5.32
N TYR A 117 -1.17 -17.21 5.04
CA TYR A 117 -1.96 -17.61 3.89
C TYR A 117 -3.27 -18.21 4.35
N LEU A 118 -4.34 -18.01 3.59
CA LEU A 118 -5.59 -18.72 3.74
C LEU A 118 -6.06 -19.23 2.38
N ALA A 119 -6.86 -20.29 2.36
CA ALA A 119 -7.48 -20.78 1.16
C ALA A 119 -9.00 -20.68 1.23
N ILE A 120 -9.58 -20.27 0.10
CA ILE A 120 -11.02 -20.30 -0.13
C ILE A 120 -11.27 -20.74 -1.57
N ARG A 121 -12.16 -21.72 -1.73
CA ARG A 121 -12.49 -22.39 -3.00
C ARG A 121 -11.25 -22.91 -3.73
N GLY A 122 -10.27 -23.44 -2.99
CA GLY A 122 -9.00 -23.91 -3.55
C GLY A 122 -8.04 -22.80 -4.01
N GLU A 123 -8.38 -21.53 -3.88
CA GLU A 123 -7.51 -20.39 -4.17
C GLU A 123 -6.82 -19.89 -2.90
N VAL A 124 -5.52 -19.61 -2.98
CA VAL A 124 -4.69 -19.20 -1.84
C VAL A 124 -4.44 -17.69 -1.89
N PHE A 125 -4.73 -17.01 -0.76
CA PHE A 125 -4.58 -15.57 -0.61
C PHE A 125 -3.58 -15.21 0.49
N ASP A 126 -2.76 -14.19 0.24
CA ASP A 126 -1.88 -13.55 1.22
C ASP A 126 -2.65 -12.56 2.07
N VAL A 127 -2.80 -12.90 3.34
CA VAL A 127 -3.47 -12.07 4.36
C VAL A 127 -2.51 -11.52 5.39
N THR A 128 -1.20 -11.52 5.11
CA THR A 128 -0.16 -11.01 6.01
C THR A 128 -0.40 -9.55 6.40
N ALA A 129 -0.98 -8.74 5.51
CA ALA A 129 -1.37 -7.36 5.82
C ALA A 129 -2.42 -7.24 6.94
N GLY A 130 -3.19 -8.31 7.20
CA GLY A 130 -4.17 -8.44 8.27
C GLY A 130 -3.65 -9.23 9.47
N ARG A 131 -2.33 -9.29 9.69
CA ARG A 131 -1.71 -10.10 10.75
C ARG A 131 -2.42 -10.06 12.12
N PRO A 132 -2.84 -8.91 12.69
CA PRO A 132 -3.53 -8.89 13.99
C PRO A 132 -4.81 -9.74 14.06
N TYR A 133 -5.44 -9.99 12.91
CA TYR A 133 -6.69 -10.74 12.79
C TYR A 133 -6.45 -12.21 12.50
N TYR A 134 -5.48 -12.51 11.62
CA TYR A 134 -5.22 -13.84 11.09
C TYR A 134 -4.04 -14.55 11.75
N SER A 135 -3.26 -13.89 12.61
CA SER A 135 -2.24 -14.57 13.40
C SER A 135 -2.86 -15.53 14.40
N LYS A 136 -2.06 -16.45 14.93
CA LYS A 136 -2.47 -17.32 16.03
C LYS A 136 -2.96 -16.46 17.22
N GLY A 137 -4.16 -16.76 17.71
CA GLY A 137 -4.83 -15.98 18.77
C GLY A 137 -5.64 -14.77 18.28
N GLY A 138 -5.55 -14.41 16.98
CA GLY A 138 -6.43 -13.43 16.36
C GLY A 138 -7.83 -14.00 16.11
N GLY A 139 -8.84 -13.13 16.03
CA GLY A 139 -10.24 -13.51 15.89
C GLY A 139 -10.59 -14.30 14.62
N TYR A 140 -9.70 -14.29 13.61
CA TYR A 140 -9.84 -15.03 12.35
C TYR A 140 -8.67 -15.99 12.11
N GLY A 141 -7.82 -16.23 13.11
CA GLY A 141 -6.60 -17.05 12.96
C GLY A 141 -6.87 -18.52 12.67
N PHE A 142 -8.08 -19.03 12.94
CA PHE A 142 -8.48 -20.39 12.60
C PHE A 142 -8.58 -20.66 11.10
N PHE A 143 -8.70 -19.61 10.28
CA PHE A 143 -8.69 -19.69 8.81
C PHE A 143 -7.28 -19.80 8.21
N SER A 144 -6.27 -19.40 8.97
CA SER A 144 -4.89 -19.36 8.48
C SER A 144 -4.32 -20.76 8.28
N GLY A 145 -3.63 -20.94 7.17
CA GLY A 145 -2.95 -22.16 6.77
C GLY A 145 -3.89 -23.29 6.32
N LYS A 146 -5.18 -23.02 6.06
CA LYS A 146 -6.18 -24.04 5.72
C LYS A 146 -7.11 -23.56 4.62
N ASP A 147 -7.76 -24.52 3.95
CA ASP A 147 -8.97 -24.23 3.18
C ASP A 147 -10.17 -24.27 4.12
N ALA A 148 -10.83 -23.12 4.27
CA ALA A 148 -11.96 -22.95 5.17
C ALA A 148 -13.26 -22.59 4.43
N SER A 149 -13.37 -22.97 3.16
CA SER A 149 -14.51 -22.66 2.30
C SER A 149 -15.85 -22.91 2.97
N ARG A 150 -16.03 -24.08 3.60
CA ARG A 150 -17.29 -24.45 4.25
C ARG A 150 -17.60 -23.55 5.47
N ALA A 151 -16.60 -23.19 6.25
CA ALA A 151 -16.78 -22.39 7.47
C ALA A 151 -17.25 -20.95 7.18
N TYR A 152 -16.94 -20.38 6.01
CA TYR A 152 -17.36 -19.03 5.64
C TYR A 152 -18.88 -18.83 5.55
N THR A 153 -19.61 -19.87 5.15
CA THR A 153 -21.07 -19.82 5.02
C THR A 153 -21.80 -20.47 6.20
N THR A 154 -21.22 -21.51 6.78
CA THR A 154 -21.85 -22.23 7.90
C THR A 154 -21.63 -21.56 9.26
N GLY A 155 -20.66 -20.66 9.39
CA GLY A 155 -20.30 -20.04 10.68
C GLY A 155 -19.60 -20.97 11.67
N CYS A 156 -19.41 -22.24 11.31
CA CYS A 156 -18.79 -23.25 12.16
C CYS A 156 -17.25 -23.22 12.05
N PHE A 157 -16.64 -22.21 12.65
CA PHE A 157 -15.21 -21.90 12.53
C PHE A 157 -14.24 -22.92 13.15
N GLN A 158 -14.73 -23.86 13.95
CA GLN A 158 -13.90 -24.91 14.57
C GLN A 158 -14.00 -26.25 13.85
N THR A 159 -15.18 -26.61 13.34
CA THR A 159 -15.47 -27.93 12.78
C THR A 159 -15.49 -27.95 11.25
N HIS A 160 -15.80 -26.83 10.60
CA HIS A 160 -15.95 -26.75 9.14
C HIS A 160 -14.75 -26.14 8.42
N LEU A 161 -13.55 -26.29 8.97
CA LEU A 161 -12.28 -25.87 8.34
C LEU A 161 -11.85 -26.85 7.25
N THR A 162 -12.68 -26.99 6.22
CA THR A 162 -12.52 -27.94 5.11
C THR A 162 -13.01 -27.34 3.78
N HIS A 163 -12.53 -27.91 2.67
CA HIS A 163 -13.00 -27.63 1.32
C HIS A 163 -14.28 -28.38 0.94
N ASP A 164 -14.83 -29.20 1.85
CA ASP A 164 -16.04 -30.00 1.58
C ASP A 164 -17.31 -29.13 1.49
N LEU A 165 -17.84 -29.01 0.27
CA LEU A 165 -19.05 -28.27 -0.03
C LEU A 165 -20.32 -29.15 -0.09
N ARG A 166 -20.20 -30.46 0.15
CA ARG A 166 -21.36 -31.37 0.13
C ARG A 166 -22.36 -31.01 1.23
N GLY A 167 -23.64 -31.16 0.93
CA GLY A 167 -24.73 -30.84 1.85
C GLY A 167 -24.96 -29.34 2.08
N LEU A 168 -24.21 -28.45 1.43
CA LEU A 168 -24.52 -27.03 1.42
C LEU A 168 -25.63 -26.71 0.42
N THR A 169 -26.46 -25.74 0.75
CA THR A 169 -27.47 -25.21 -0.17
C THR A 169 -26.80 -24.40 -1.30
N PRO A 170 -27.45 -24.26 -2.47
CA PRO A 170 -26.91 -23.44 -3.56
C PRO A 170 -26.64 -21.98 -3.15
N ALA A 171 -27.45 -21.42 -2.25
CA ALA A 171 -27.23 -20.08 -1.70
C ALA A 171 -25.93 -20.00 -0.89
N GLN A 172 -25.69 -20.98 -0.02
CA GLN A 172 -24.45 -21.06 0.76
C GLN A 172 -23.21 -21.22 -0.13
N VAL A 173 -23.31 -21.98 -1.23
CA VAL A 173 -22.22 -22.08 -2.21
C VAL A 173 -21.98 -20.74 -2.91
N ALA A 174 -23.03 -20.00 -3.26
CA ALA A 174 -22.90 -18.65 -3.82
C ALA A 174 -22.26 -17.66 -2.83
N ASP A 175 -22.52 -17.79 -1.52
CA ASP A 175 -21.86 -16.97 -0.50
C ASP A 175 -20.35 -17.19 -0.47
N ILE A 176 -19.89 -18.45 -0.61
CA ILE A 176 -18.47 -18.79 -0.71
C ILE A 176 -17.83 -18.08 -1.90
N ASP A 177 -18.56 -17.98 -3.01
CA ASP A 177 -18.10 -17.27 -4.21
C ASP A 177 -18.00 -15.76 -3.98
N GLY A 178 -18.94 -15.20 -3.21
CA GLY A 178 -18.89 -13.82 -2.73
C GLY A 178 -17.64 -13.55 -1.89
N TRP A 179 -17.34 -14.44 -0.95
CA TRP A 179 -16.12 -14.35 -0.13
C TRP A 179 -14.85 -14.50 -0.96
N ALA A 180 -14.79 -15.45 -1.89
CA ALA A 180 -13.65 -15.60 -2.77
C ALA A 180 -13.45 -14.32 -3.63
N ASN A 181 -14.54 -13.74 -4.13
CA ASN A 181 -14.50 -12.49 -4.88
C ASN A 181 -14.06 -11.30 -4.02
N PHE A 182 -14.44 -11.26 -2.74
CA PHE A 182 -13.93 -10.27 -1.79
C PHE A 182 -12.40 -10.33 -1.69
N TYR A 183 -11.81 -11.51 -1.49
CA TYR A 183 -10.36 -11.64 -1.39
C TYR A 183 -9.64 -11.33 -2.71
N ARG A 184 -10.20 -11.73 -3.86
CA ARG A 184 -9.65 -11.40 -5.19
C ARG A 184 -9.57 -9.90 -5.45
N ASN A 185 -10.54 -9.14 -4.96
CA ASN A 185 -10.65 -7.70 -5.21
C ASN A 185 -10.19 -6.83 -4.04
N HIS A 186 -9.73 -7.44 -2.95
CA HIS A 186 -9.28 -6.70 -1.79
C HIS A 186 -8.02 -5.89 -2.12
N GLN A 187 -7.91 -4.68 -1.55
CA GLN A 187 -6.77 -3.80 -1.84
C GLN A 187 -5.47 -4.27 -1.19
N LYS A 188 -5.57 -4.99 -0.05
CA LYS A 188 -4.42 -5.41 0.77
C LYS A 188 -4.11 -6.90 0.70
N TYR A 189 -5.04 -7.71 0.19
CA TYR A 189 -4.87 -9.15 0.09
C TYR A 189 -4.65 -9.51 -1.36
N PHE A 190 -3.78 -10.48 -1.60
CA PHE A 190 -3.35 -10.81 -2.95
C PHE A 190 -3.45 -12.30 -3.18
N ARG A 191 -3.94 -12.71 -4.36
CA ARG A 191 -3.90 -14.11 -4.76
C ARG A 191 -2.44 -14.54 -4.98
N VAL A 192 -2.05 -15.62 -4.34
CA VAL A 192 -0.69 -16.20 -4.42
C VAL A 192 -0.68 -17.46 -5.29
N GLY A 193 -1.79 -18.17 -5.37
CA GLY A 193 -1.93 -19.34 -6.22
C GLY A 193 -3.10 -20.22 -5.79
N THR A 194 -2.90 -21.53 -5.80
CA THR A 194 -3.94 -22.53 -5.53
C THR A 194 -3.46 -23.62 -4.60
N VAL A 195 -4.38 -24.32 -3.95
CA VAL A 195 -4.10 -25.50 -3.13
C VAL A 195 -4.58 -26.76 -3.84
N ILE A 196 -3.75 -27.80 -3.83
CA ILE A 196 -4.13 -29.14 -4.28
C ILE A 196 -5.06 -29.73 -3.22
N LEU A 197 -6.32 -29.89 -3.57
CA LEU A 197 -7.32 -30.46 -2.70
C LEU A 197 -7.42 -31.96 -2.95
N ASP A 198 -7.25 -32.75 -1.90
CA ASP A 198 -7.43 -34.19 -1.99
C ASP A 198 -8.90 -34.51 -2.33
N PRO A 199 -9.16 -35.51 -3.18
CA PRO A 199 -10.52 -35.94 -3.47
C PRO A 199 -11.26 -36.33 -2.19
N ILE A 200 -12.49 -35.82 -2.03
CA ILE A 200 -13.33 -36.16 -0.90
C ILE A 200 -14.05 -37.48 -1.22
N ASP A 201 -13.92 -38.47 -0.34
CA ASP A 201 -14.64 -39.73 -0.46
C ASP A 201 -16.15 -39.49 -0.36
N PRO A 202 -16.96 -39.83 -1.39
CA PRO A 202 -18.41 -39.64 -1.37
C PRO A 202 -19.10 -40.33 -0.19
N ASN A 203 -18.53 -41.41 0.35
CA ASN A 203 -19.10 -42.17 1.46
C ASN A 203 -18.69 -41.63 2.84
N SER A 204 -17.73 -40.70 2.89
CA SER A 204 -17.33 -40.08 4.15
C SER A 204 -18.49 -39.24 4.73
N PRO A 205 -18.67 -39.23 6.06
CA PRO A 205 -19.73 -38.46 6.69
C PRO A 205 -19.55 -36.97 6.40
N ILE A 206 -20.66 -36.32 6.03
CA ILE A 206 -20.68 -34.86 5.81
C ILE A 206 -20.45 -34.18 7.16
N PRO A 207 -19.62 -33.12 7.24
CA PRO A 207 -19.42 -32.38 8.47
C PRO A 207 -20.75 -31.88 9.05
N GLU A 208 -21.00 -32.23 10.33
CA GLU A 208 -22.22 -31.87 11.05
C GLU A 208 -22.26 -30.39 11.43
N ASP A 209 -23.45 -29.80 11.32
CA ASP A 209 -23.67 -28.41 11.70
C ASP A 209 -23.44 -28.20 13.20
N CYS A 210 -22.55 -27.27 13.54
CA CYS A 210 -22.21 -26.91 14.92
C CYS A 210 -23.37 -26.29 15.73
N HIS A 211 -24.46 -25.91 15.06
CA HIS A 211 -25.65 -25.33 15.69
C HIS A 211 -26.70 -26.38 16.08
N LYS A 212 -26.51 -27.66 15.71
CA LYS A 212 -27.41 -28.73 16.12
C LYS A 212 -27.10 -29.17 17.55
N PRO A 213 -28.11 -29.45 18.38
CA PRO A 213 -27.88 -30.02 19.70
C PRO A 213 -27.15 -31.36 19.53
N VAL A 214 -25.99 -31.50 20.17
CA VAL A 214 -25.19 -32.73 20.16
C VAL A 214 -26.04 -33.83 20.78
N SER A 215 -26.40 -34.84 20.00
CA SER A 215 -27.06 -36.03 20.53
C SER A 215 -26.09 -36.72 21.50
N PRO A 216 -26.51 -37.09 22.72
CA PRO A 216 -25.60 -37.71 23.68
C PRO A 216 -25.01 -38.99 23.07
N LYS A 217 -23.68 -39.07 23.07
CA LYS A 217 -22.92 -40.23 22.56
C LYS A 217 -23.35 -41.48 23.34
N PRO A 218 -23.73 -42.60 22.70
CA PRO A 218 -24.00 -43.83 23.42
C PRO A 218 -22.71 -44.24 24.14
N SER A 219 -22.78 -44.31 25.48
CA SER A 219 -21.72 -44.87 26.30
C SER A 219 -21.54 -46.33 25.88
N SER A 220 -20.44 -46.62 25.19
CA SER A 220 -19.98 -47.99 24.94
C SER A 220 -19.30 -48.54 26.19
#